data_AF-A0A927Z566-F1
#
_entry.id   AF-A0A927Z566-F1
#
_cell.length_a   1.000
_cell.length_b   1.000
_cell.length_c   1.000
_cell.angle_alpha   90.00
_cell.angle_beta   90.00
_cell.angle_gamma   90.00
#
_symmetry.space_group_name_H-M   'P 1'
#
loop_
_entity.id
_entity.type
_entity.pdbx_description
1 polymer ?
#
loop_
_entity_poly.entity_id
_entity_poly.type
_entity_poly.pdbx_seq_one_letter_code
_entity_poly.pdbx_strand_id
1 'polypeptide(L)'
;MKQRTIDGLAVIYDGKRNYVLYKDMKKMYEPGAMICEYLRFSPYSLKETIDNVPHFYDELNKANLDEAVCWLNDVVFENYPLVVAGMIIGEIVDGLNRDYRNKIDAEKSNESTVGEIIIDLYDMFIQSYSQFEDAFKRYLENKCEEDIKKFPWQLYGDYSHYQNISFKIIRDEDKFQSVYTFYSSMSLLLFEIAHVIDNNSSIVKCQNCGFYFVPETRVDTLYCSYESPQKPGKTCRNVGAQIARADKEKNDVVTKEYRKIYMRYVMHNNRHPDDEEKQKMFEKLTTEIKMMRNKLAHHEITIDDFFEWLDQF
;
A
#
# COMPACT_ATOMS: atom_id res chain seq x y z
N MET A 1 -29.12 -7.84 -20.16
CA MET A 1 -28.17 -6.72 -20.03
C MET A 1 -26.78 -7.28 -20.26
N LYS A 2 -26.14 -7.04 -21.41
CA LYS A 2 -24.71 -7.35 -21.58
C LYS A 2 -23.96 -6.54 -20.52
N GLN A 3 -23.20 -7.22 -19.66
CA GLN A 3 -22.39 -6.62 -18.61
C GLN A 3 -21.60 -5.45 -19.20
N ARG A 4 -21.87 -4.24 -18.72
CA ARG A 4 -20.95 -3.13 -18.95
C ARG A 4 -19.67 -3.53 -18.23
N THR A 5 -18.58 -3.66 -18.98
CA THR A 5 -17.23 -3.58 -18.44
C THR A 5 -17.18 -2.43 -17.46
N ILE A 6 -16.65 -2.70 -16.28
CA ILE A 6 -16.47 -1.67 -15.27
C ILE A 6 -15.23 -0.90 -15.70
N ASP A 7 -15.46 0.27 -16.28
CA ASP A 7 -14.37 1.08 -16.83
C ASP A 7 -13.57 1.82 -15.74
N GLY A 8 -13.89 1.64 -14.44
CA GLY A 8 -13.21 2.27 -13.29
C GLY A 8 -13.89 1.97 -11.96
N LEU A 9 -13.37 2.50 -10.85
CA LEU A 9 -13.91 2.20 -9.52
C LEU A 9 -15.25 2.93 -9.26
N ALA A 10 -16.36 2.20 -9.32
CA ALA A 10 -17.70 2.74 -9.09
C ALA A 10 -18.08 2.73 -7.61
N VAL A 11 -18.47 3.89 -7.07
CA VAL A 11 -18.75 4.09 -5.64
C VAL A 11 -20.04 4.88 -5.45
N ILE A 12 -20.86 4.42 -4.52
CA ILE A 12 -21.98 5.19 -3.95
C ILE A 12 -21.57 5.67 -2.56
N TYR A 13 -21.78 6.95 -2.29
CA TYR A 13 -21.64 7.49 -0.94
C TYR A 13 -23.02 7.85 -0.39
N ASP A 14 -23.37 7.30 0.78
CA ASP A 14 -24.69 7.53 1.41
C ASP A 14 -24.70 8.71 2.40
N GLY A 15 -23.61 9.48 2.47
CA GLY A 15 -23.43 10.54 3.46
C GLY A 15 -22.63 10.09 4.69
N LYS A 16 -22.34 8.80 4.82
CA LYS A 16 -21.57 8.23 5.93
C LYS A 16 -20.58 7.16 5.50
N ARG A 17 -20.96 6.32 4.54
CA ARG A 17 -20.21 5.15 4.08
C ARG A 17 -20.11 5.11 2.57
N ASN A 18 -19.04 4.48 2.12
CA ASN A 18 -18.81 4.18 0.72
C ASN A 18 -19.28 2.77 0.40
N TYR A 19 -19.88 2.59 -0.77
CA TYR A 19 -20.27 1.30 -1.29
C TYR A 19 -19.66 1.15 -2.67
N VAL A 20 -18.65 0.29 -2.79
CA VAL A 20 -18.06 -0.06 -4.07
C VAL A 20 -18.99 -1.03 -4.77
N LEU A 21 -19.34 -0.71 -6.01
CA LEU A 21 -20.19 -1.51 -6.87
C LEU A 21 -19.34 -2.34 -7.83
N TYR A 22 -19.61 -3.64 -7.90
CA TYR A 22 -18.97 -4.51 -8.87
C TYR A 22 -19.88 -5.67 -9.26
N LYS A 23 -20.24 -5.76 -10.55
CA LYS A 23 -21.27 -6.70 -11.03
C LYS A 23 -22.52 -6.58 -10.14
N ASP A 24 -22.94 -7.66 -9.49
CA ASP A 24 -24.08 -7.68 -8.57
C ASP A 24 -23.68 -7.50 -7.09
N MET A 25 -22.39 -7.21 -6.83
CA MET A 25 -21.85 -6.99 -5.49
C MET A 25 -21.87 -5.52 -5.09
N LYS A 26 -22.19 -5.29 -3.82
CA LYS A 26 -22.13 -3.98 -3.16
C LYS A 26 -21.34 -4.14 -1.86
N LYS A 27 -20.06 -3.74 -1.87
CA LYS A 27 -19.16 -3.88 -0.71
C LYS A 27 -19.03 -2.56 0.02
N MET A 28 -19.26 -2.58 1.33
CA MET A 28 -19.18 -1.40 2.19
C MET A 28 -17.74 -1.11 2.62
N TYR A 29 -17.38 0.17 2.63
CA TYR A 29 -16.13 0.72 3.11
C TYR A 29 -16.41 1.94 3.99
N GLU A 30 -15.74 2.01 5.14
CA GLU A 30 -15.71 3.23 5.95
C GLU A 30 -14.86 4.30 5.23
N PRO A 31 -15.14 5.61 5.39
CA PRO A 31 -14.33 6.66 4.79
C PRO A 31 -12.85 6.53 5.15
N GLY A 32 -11.99 6.51 4.14
CA GLY A 32 -10.54 6.26 4.25
C GLY A 32 -10.14 4.80 4.06
N ALA A 33 -11.09 3.85 4.12
CA ALA A 33 -10.76 2.44 3.99
C ALA A 33 -10.41 2.03 2.56
N MET A 34 -10.92 2.73 1.54
CA MET A 34 -10.60 2.42 0.14
C MET A 34 -9.14 2.79 -0.17
N ILE A 35 -8.69 3.98 0.22
CA ILE A 35 -7.25 4.35 0.10
C ILE A 35 -6.36 3.42 0.92
N CYS A 36 -6.78 2.98 2.12
CA CYS A 36 -6.01 2.01 2.91
C CYS A 36 -5.93 0.62 2.27
N GLU A 37 -6.97 0.17 1.55
CA GLU A 37 -6.93 -1.05 0.75
C GLU A 37 -5.98 -0.87 -0.44
N TYR A 38 -6.06 0.27 -1.14
CA TYR A 38 -5.22 0.56 -2.29
C TYR A 38 -3.72 0.68 -1.94
N LEU A 39 -3.38 1.32 -0.83
CA LEU A 39 -2.00 1.46 -0.34
C LEU A 39 -1.30 0.14 0.06
N ARG A 40 -2.04 -0.96 0.13
CA ARG A 40 -1.47 -2.29 0.39
C ARG A 40 -0.94 -2.96 -0.87
N PHE A 41 -1.32 -2.44 -2.03
CA PHE A 41 -0.94 -2.98 -3.31
C PHE A 41 0.51 -2.65 -3.64
N SER A 42 1.18 -3.55 -4.35
CA SER A 42 2.50 -3.32 -4.90
C SER A 42 2.38 -3.30 -6.43
N PRO A 43 2.57 -2.16 -7.11
CA PRO A 43 2.45 -2.06 -8.57
C PRO A 43 3.26 -3.11 -9.31
N TYR A 44 4.49 -3.37 -8.85
CA TYR A 44 5.38 -4.37 -9.44
C TYR A 44 4.83 -5.80 -9.43
N SER A 45 3.85 -6.11 -8.57
CA SER A 45 3.19 -7.42 -8.58
C SER A 45 2.40 -7.69 -9.86
N LEU A 46 2.02 -6.66 -10.62
CA LEU A 46 1.33 -6.82 -11.91
C LEU A 46 2.26 -7.22 -13.04
N LYS A 47 3.59 -7.08 -12.90
CA LYS A 47 4.52 -7.29 -14.01
C LYS A 47 4.33 -8.64 -14.70
N GLU A 48 4.22 -9.72 -13.91
CA GLU A 48 3.97 -11.05 -14.45
C GLU A 48 2.63 -11.15 -15.18
N THR A 49 1.59 -10.46 -14.70
CA THR A 49 0.30 -10.39 -15.40
C THR A 49 0.44 -9.65 -16.73
N ILE A 50 1.15 -8.52 -16.75
CA ILE A 50 1.38 -7.70 -17.94
C ILE A 50 2.17 -8.47 -19.02
N ASP A 51 3.23 -9.19 -18.61
CA ASP A 51 4.08 -9.97 -19.52
C ASP A 51 3.31 -11.14 -20.19
N ASN A 52 2.17 -11.56 -19.63
CA ASN A 52 1.35 -12.68 -20.12
C ASN A 52 0.04 -12.24 -20.80
N VAL A 53 -0.13 -10.95 -21.09
CA VAL A 53 -1.34 -10.45 -21.78
C VAL A 53 -1.46 -11.08 -23.18
N PRO A 54 -2.65 -11.53 -23.61
CA PRO A 54 -2.88 -12.03 -24.97
C PRO A 54 -2.44 -11.02 -26.04
N HIS A 55 -2.03 -11.53 -27.20
CA HIS A 55 -1.60 -10.70 -28.34
C HIS A 55 -0.39 -9.80 -28.08
N PHE A 56 0.37 -10.02 -27.02
CA PHE A 56 1.48 -9.15 -26.61
C PHE A 56 2.44 -8.78 -27.75
N TYR A 57 2.83 -9.76 -28.58
CA TYR A 57 3.74 -9.57 -29.71
C TYR A 57 3.02 -9.35 -31.05
N ASP A 58 1.69 -9.38 -31.06
CA ASP A 58 0.90 -9.21 -32.28
C ASP A 58 0.76 -7.73 -32.61
N GLU A 59 0.51 -7.46 -33.89
CA GLU A 59 0.27 -6.10 -34.40
C GLU A 59 -0.89 -5.42 -33.66
N LEU A 60 -0.71 -4.13 -33.38
CA LEU A 60 -1.74 -3.30 -32.77
C LEU A 60 -2.96 -3.21 -33.70
N ASN A 61 -4.07 -3.81 -33.26
CA ASN A 61 -5.38 -3.58 -33.83
C ASN A 61 -6.44 -3.60 -32.73
N LYS A 62 -7.62 -3.07 -33.05
CA LYS A 62 -8.71 -2.94 -32.08
C LYS A 62 -9.14 -4.29 -31.49
N ALA A 63 -9.24 -5.35 -32.30
CA ALA A 63 -9.70 -6.65 -31.82
C ALA A 63 -8.72 -7.26 -30.81
N ASN A 64 -7.43 -7.29 -31.16
CA ASN A 64 -6.37 -7.82 -30.28
C ASN A 64 -6.28 -7.02 -28.98
N LEU A 65 -6.38 -5.69 -29.07
CA LEU A 65 -6.33 -4.82 -27.90
C LEU A 65 -7.57 -4.97 -27.00
N ASP A 66 -8.77 -5.07 -27.58
CA ASP A 66 -10.01 -5.31 -26.83
C ASP A 66 -9.93 -6.66 -26.09
N GLU A 67 -9.39 -7.71 -26.73
CA GLU A 67 -9.18 -9.02 -26.10
C GLU A 67 -8.15 -8.96 -24.96
N ALA A 68 -7.01 -8.29 -25.19
CA ALA A 68 -5.98 -8.05 -24.17
C ALA A 68 -6.52 -7.32 -22.93
N VAL A 69 -7.28 -6.24 -23.12
CA VAL A 69 -7.86 -5.45 -22.03
C VAL A 69 -8.96 -6.21 -21.30
N CYS A 70 -9.80 -6.97 -22.01
CA CYS A 70 -10.82 -7.82 -21.38
C CYS A 70 -10.18 -8.91 -20.51
N TRP A 71 -9.14 -9.57 -21.03
CA TRP A 71 -8.38 -10.58 -20.27
C TRP A 71 -7.74 -9.96 -19.03
N LEU A 72 -7.09 -8.80 -19.18
CA LEU A 72 -6.46 -8.11 -18.06
C LEU A 72 -7.48 -7.73 -16.98
N ASN A 73 -8.65 -7.24 -17.38
CA ASN A 73 -9.77 -6.97 -16.47
C ASN A 73 -10.14 -8.21 -15.66
N ASP A 74 -10.35 -9.35 -16.30
CA ASP A 74 -10.78 -10.56 -15.61
C ASP A 74 -9.70 -11.06 -14.64
N VAL A 75 -8.44 -11.14 -15.08
CA VAL A 75 -7.32 -11.59 -14.24
C VAL A 75 -7.10 -10.66 -13.04
N VAL A 76 -7.19 -9.34 -13.24
CA VAL A 76 -7.00 -8.37 -12.16
C VAL A 76 -8.12 -8.49 -11.11
N PHE A 77 -9.38 -8.63 -11.52
CA PHE A 77 -10.50 -8.80 -10.59
C PHE A 77 -10.53 -10.18 -9.90
N GLU A 78 -9.90 -11.21 -10.47
CA GLU A 78 -9.75 -12.52 -9.84
C GLU A 78 -8.66 -12.54 -8.76
N ASN A 79 -7.58 -11.77 -8.94
CA ASN A 79 -6.39 -11.86 -8.10
C ASN A 79 -6.24 -10.72 -7.08
N TYR A 80 -6.94 -9.61 -7.27
CA TYR A 80 -6.79 -8.42 -6.42
C TYR A 80 -8.08 -8.00 -5.69
N PRO A 81 -7.95 -7.35 -4.53
CA PRO A 81 -9.09 -6.75 -3.84
C PRO A 81 -9.84 -5.75 -4.71
N LEU A 82 -11.13 -5.55 -4.41
CA LEU A 82 -12.04 -4.84 -5.28
C LEU A 82 -11.63 -3.40 -5.59
N VAL A 83 -11.13 -2.65 -4.60
CA VAL A 83 -10.67 -1.27 -4.82
C VAL A 83 -9.41 -1.27 -5.68
N VAL A 84 -8.46 -2.16 -5.38
CA VAL A 84 -7.21 -2.30 -6.12
C VAL A 84 -7.49 -2.62 -7.58
N ALA A 85 -8.31 -3.64 -7.84
CA ALA A 85 -8.68 -4.07 -9.18
C ALA A 85 -9.40 -2.95 -9.96
N GLY A 86 -10.37 -2.29 -9.34
CA GLY A 86 -11.10 -1.19 -9.96
C GLY A 86 -10.22 0.02 -10.33
N MET A 87 -9.20 0.31 -9.51
CA MET A 87 -8.27 1.40 -9.79
C MET A 87 -7.26 1.04 -10.89
N ILE A 88 -6.72 -0.18 -10.90
CA ILE A 88 -5.82 -0.66 -11.95
C ILE A 88 -6.51 -0.56 -13.32
N ILE A 89 -7.69 -1.18 -13.44
CA ILE A 89 -8.43 -1.18 -14.70
C ILE A 89 -8.91 0.23 -15.06
N GLY A 90 -9.36 1.01 -14.08
CA GLY A 90 -9.79 2.38 -14.29
C GLY A 90 -8.72 3.27 -14.91
N GLU A 91 -7.50 3.24 -14.38
CA GLU A 91 -6.40 4.07 -14.87
C GLU A 91 -5.87 3.59 -16.23
N ILE A 92 -5.77 2.27 -16.44
CA ILE A 92 -5.32 1.70 -17.72
C ILE A 92 -6.32 2.03 -18.84
N VAL A 93 -7.62 1.82 -18.61
CA VAL A 93 -8.66 2.10 -19.60
C VAL A 93 -8.78 3.60 -19.88
N ASP A 94 -8.60 4.45 -18.87
CA ASP A 94 -8.59 5.90 -19.04
C ASP A 94 -7.37 6.38 -19.85
N GLY A 95 -6.18 5.85 -19.58
CA GLY A 95 -4.98 6.07 -20.40
C GLY A 95 -5.19 5.64 -21.85
N LEU A 96 -5.76 4.45 -22.07
CA LEU A 96 -6.06 3.95 -23.40
C LEU A 96 -6.98 4.90 -24.18
N ASN A 97 -8.06 5.36 -23.53
CA ASN A 97 -9.04 6.25 -24.13
C ASN A 97 -8.48 7.65 -24.43
N ARG A 98 -7.56 8.15 -23.60
CA ARG A 98 -6.92 9.47 -23.80
C ARG A 98 -5.87 9.44 -24.90
N ASP A 99 -4.97 8.47 -24.84
CA ASP A 99 -3.69 8.56 -25.56
C ASP A 99 -3.66 7.70 -26.83
N TYR A 100 -4.50 6.66 -26.90
CA TYR A 100 -4.46 5.68 -27.99
C TYR A 100 -5.74 5.58 -28.81
N ARG A 101 -6.87 6.16 -28.36
CA ARG A 101 -8.14 6.14 -29.11
C ARG A 101 -7.99 6.56 -30.57
N ASN A 102 -7.34 7.70 -30.82
CA ASN A 102 -7.14 8.20 -32.17
C ASN A 102 -6.13 7.38 -32.98
N LYS A 103 -5.15 6.72 -32.33
CA LYS A 103 -4.16 5.86 -33.00
C LYS A 103 -4.80 4.56 -33.49
N ILE A 104 -5.71 4.00 -32.69
CA ILE A 104 -6.48 2.80 -33.04
C ILE A 104 -7.42 3.10 -34.22
N ASP A 105 -8.09 4.25 -34.20
CA ASP A 105 -9.06 4.65 -35.22
C ASP A 105 -8.41 5.10 -36.55
N ALA A 106 -7.11 5.40 -36.57
CA ALA A 106 -6.44 5.98 -37.73
C ALA A 106 -5.83 4.97 -38.73
N GLU A 107 -5.93 3.65 -38.50
CA GLU A 107 -5.30 2.59 -39.34
C GLU A 107 -3.84 2.93 -39.74
N LYS A 108 -3.11 3.64 -38.87
CA LYS A 108 -1.77 4.21 -39.13
C LYS A 108 -0.76 3.90 -38.03
N SER A 109 -0.82 2.70 -37.46
CA SER A 109 0.27 2.19 -36.64
C SER A 109 0.80 0.92 -37.29
N ASN A 110 1.72 1.08 -38.24
CA ASN A 110 2.27 -0.07 -38.97
C ASN A 110 3.49 -0.70 -38.26
N GLU A 111 3.79 -0.32 -37.01
CA GLU A 111 5.00 -0.80 -36.32
C GLU A 111 4.83 -1.05 -34.82
N SER A 112 3.68 -0.75 -34.19
CA SER A 112 3.50 -1.02 -32.76
C SER A 112 2.82 -2.35 -32.47
N THR A 113 3.20 -3.00 -31.38
CA THR A 113 2.55 -4.21 -30.85
C THR A 113 1.55 -3.86 -29.75
N VAL A 114 0.62 -4.78 -29.44
CA VAL A 114 -0.28 -4.62 -28.28
C VAL A 114 0.53 -4.52 -26.98
N GLY A 115 1.58 -5.32 -26.83
CA GLY A 115 2.44 -5.34 -25.65
C GLY A 115 3.09 -3.99 -25.38
N GLU A 116 3.57 -3.28 -26.40
CA GLU A 116 4.13 -1.93 -26.24
C GLU A 116 3.11 -0.96 -25.65
N ILE A 117 1.86 -0.98 -26.13
CA ILE A 117 0.79 -0.12 -25.60
C ILE A 117 0.47 -0.49 -24.16
N ILE A 118 0.39 -1.78 -23.84
CA ILE A 118 0.09 -2.23 -22.47
C ILE A 118 1.24 -1.87 -21.51
N ILE A 119 2.50 -2.00 -21.94
CA ILE A 119 3.66 -1.56 -21.15
C ILE A 119 3.59 -0.05 -20.89
N ASP A 120 3.36 0.76 -21.92
CA ASP A 120 3.25 2.21 -21.76
C ASP A 120 2.16 2.59 -20.74
N LEU A 121 0.98 1.96 -20.83
CA LEU A 121 -0.13 2.19 -19.90
C LEU A 121 0.20 1.72 -18.48
N TYR A 122 0.90 0.60 -18.34
CA TYR A 122 1.36 0.09 -17.06
C TYR A 122 2.41 1.01 -16.41
N ASP A 123 3.35 1.54 -17.19
CA ASP A 123 4.33 2.52 -16.71
C ASP A 123 3.67 3.81 -16.26
N MET A 124 2.67 4.31 -17.00
CA MET A 124 1.85 5.45 -16.60
C MET A 124 1.11 5.17 -15.28
N PHE A 125 0.53 3.98 -15.13
CA PHE A 125 -0.13 3.56 -13.91
C PHE A 125 0.84 3.52 -12.71
N ILE A 126 2.06 2.98 -12.87
CA ILE A 126 3.08 2.98 -11.81
C ILE A 126 3.42 4.41 -11.37
N GLN A 127 3.56 5.33 -12.32
CA GLN A 127 3.85 6.74 -12.03
C GLN A 127 2.70 7.38 -11.26
N SER A 128 1.46 7.17 -11.71
CA SER A 128 0.24 7.64 -11.04
C SER A 128 0.16 7.12 -9.60
N TYR A 129 0.35 5.81 -9.41
CA TYR A 129 0.36 5.19 -8.08
C TYR A 129 1.43 5.80 -7.17
N SER A 130 2.64 6.04 -7.69
CA SER A 130 3.74 6.64 -6.93
C SER A 130 3.39 8.05 -6.46
N GLN A 131 2.80 8.86 -7.34
CA GLN A 131 2.31 10.19 -6.98
C GLN A 131 1.22 10.10 -5.91
N PHE A 132 0.28 9.16 -6.04
CA PHE A 132 -0.79 8.93 -5.06
C PHE A 132 -0.22 8.60 -3.68
N GLU A 133 0.77 7.71 -3.60
CA GLU A 133 1.43 7.38 -2.33
C GLU A 133 2.09 8.61 -1.69
N ASP A 134 2.81 9.40 -2.49
CA ASP A 134 3.51 10.58 -2.01
C ASP A 134 2.53 11.66 -1.51
N ALA A 135 1.42 11.87 -2.24
CA ALA A 135 0.35 12.76 -1.82
C ALA A 135 -0.29 12.28 -0.49
N PHE A 136 -0.54 10.98 -0.36
CA PHE A 136 -1.07 10.41 0.88
C PHE A 136 -0.08 10.53 2.06
N LYS A 137 1.23 10.30 1.83
CA LYS A 137 2.27 10.49 2.87
C LYS A 137 2.30 11.94 3.34
N ARG A 138 2.26 12.92 2.43
CA ARG A 138 2.19 14.35 2.77
C ARG A 138 0.96 14.69 3.61
N TYR A 139 -0.20 14.10 3.28
CA TYR A 139 -1.41 14.26 4.08
C TYR A 139 -1.21 13.80 5.53
N LEU A 140 -0.57 12.64 5.74
CA LEU A 140 -0.32 12.11 7.09
C LEU A 140 0.77 12.86 7.88
N GLU A 141 1.75 13.44 7.19
CA GLU A 141 2.83 14.22 7.83
C GLU A 141 2.36 15.59 8.32
N ASN A 142 1.27 16.12 7.74
CA ASN A 142 0.66 17.37 8.18
C ASN A 142 0.02 17.19 9.57
N LYS A 143 0.69 17.72 10.59
CA LYS A 143 0.20 17.69 11.98
C LYS A 143 -0.71 18.86 12.36
N CYS A 144 -0.81 19.86 11.50
CA CYS A 144 -1.61 21.05 11.73
C CYS A 144 -3.01 20.87 11.14
N GLU A 145 -4.05 21.07 11.96
CA GLU A 145 -5.45 20.93 11.54
C GLU A 145 -5.82 21.90 10.39
N GLU A 146 -5.23 23.10 10.37
CA GLU A 146 -5.44 24.06 9.27
C GLU A 146 -4.84 23.56 7.95
N ASP A 147 -3.68 22.90 7.98
CA ASP A 147 -3.02 22.41 6.77
C ASP A 147 -3.71 21.16 6.21
N ILE A 148 -4.23 20.29 7.09
CA ILE A 148 -5.11 19.18 6.71
C ILE A 148 -6.35 19.69 5.97
N LYS A 149 -6.98 20.76 6.46
CA LYS A 149 -8.16 21.35 5.81
C LYS A 149 -7.84 22.05 4.48
N LYS A 150 -6.61 22.55 4.31
CA LYS A 150 -6.14 23.14 3.04
C LYS A 150 -5.73 22.10 2.00
N PHE A 151 -5.42 20.87 2.43
CA PHE A 151 -4.95 19.81 1.55
C PHE A 151 -5.91 19.51 0.37
N PRO A 152 -7.25 19.38 0.56
CA PRO A 152 -8.17 19.26 -0.58
C PRO A 152 -8.13 20.45 -1.53
N TRP A 153 -7.95 21.67 -1.02
CA TRP A 153 -7.84 22.89 -1.83
C TRP A 153 -6.54 22.94 -2.64
N GLN A 154 -5.43 22.46 -2.07
CA GLN A 154 -4.15 22.33 -2.78
C GLN A 154 -4.22 21.26 -3.87
N LEU A 155 -4.84 20.11 -3.58
CA LEU A 155 -5.12 19.07 -4.59
C LEU A 155 -6.07 19.57 -5.69
N TYR A 156 -7.05 20.41 -5.34
CA TYR A 156 -7.93 21.04 -6.30
C TYR A 156 -7.24 22.13 -7.13
N GLY A 157 -6.24 22.82 -6.59
CA GLY A 157 -5.49 23.85 -7.30
C GLY A 157 -4.41 23.27 -8.20
N ASP A 158 -3.32 22.80 -7.60
CA ASP A 158 -2.10 22.40 -8.31
C ASP A 158 -2.27 21.10 -9.12
N TYR A 159 -3.25 20.28 -8.73
CA TYR A 159 -3.50 18.96 -9.31
C TYR A 159 -4.90 18.80 -9.94
N SER A 160 -5.58 19.91 -10.26
CA SER A 160 -6.95 19.90 -10.80
C SER A 160 -7.10 19.02 -12.05
N HIS A 161 -6.07 18.99 -12.89
CA HIS A 161 -6.00 18.23 -14.14
C HIS A 161 -5.85 16.72 -13.92
N TYR A 162 -5.50 16.29 -12.71
CA TYR A 162 -5.47 14.88 -12.32
C TYR A 162 -6.82 14.37 -11.81
N GLN A 163 -7.83 15.23 -11.64
CA GLN A 163 -9.15 14.80 -11.21
C GLN A 163 -9.97 14.28 -12.39
N ASN A 164 -10.26 12.98 -12.36
CA ASN A 164 -11.11 12.31 -13.32
C ASN A 164 -12.16 11.46 -12.59
N ILE A 165 -13.32 12.08 -12.35
CA ILE A 165 -14.47 11.46 -11.69
C ILE A 165 -15.67 11.58 -12.63
N SER A 166 -16.23 10.45 -13.04
CA SER A 166 -17.53 10.43 -13.71
C SER A 166 -18.65 10.41 -12.67
N PHE A 167 -19.66 11.25 -12.87
CA PHE A 167 -20.87 11.27 -12.07
C PHE A 167 -22.04 10.69 -12.87
N LYS A 168 -22.72 9.69 -12.32
CA LYS A 168 -23.90 9.05 -12.91
C LYS A 168 -25.01 8.95 -11.87
N ILE A 169 -26.26 9.12 -12.30
CA ILE A 169 -27.43 8.86 -11.47
C ILE A 169 -28.01 7.52 -11.90
N ILE A 170 -28.17 6.60 -10.95
CA ILE A 170 -28.85 5.32 -11.16
C ILE A 170 -30.13 5.27 -10.32
N ARG A 171 -31.08 4.43 -10.73
CA ARG A 171 -32.20 4.03 -9.88
C ARG A 171 -31.88 2.65 -9.31
N ASP A 172 -31.65 2.59 -8.00
CA ASP A 172 -31.45 1.36 -7.24
C ASP A 172 -32.74 1.11 -6.44
N GLU A 173 -33.47 0.05 -6.80
CA GLU A 173 -34.82 -0.24 -6.31
C GLU A 173 -35.75 1.00 -6.42
N ASP A 174 -36.04 1.63 -5.28
CA ASP A 174 -37.00 2.73 -5.14
C ASP A 174 -36.36 4.11 -4.95
N LYS A 175 -35.03 4.23 -5.05
CA LYS A 175 -34.33 5.51 -4.85
C LYS A 175 -33.33 5.81 -5.96
N PHE A 176 -33.19 7.11 -6.25
CA PHE A 176 -32.07 7.59 -7.05
C PHE A 176 -30.80 7.60 -6.21
N GLN A 177 -29.71 7.09 -6.76
CA GLN A 177 -28.38 7.11 -6.14
C GLN A 177 -27.37 7.80 -7.06
N SER A 178 -26.52 8.62 -6.44
CA SER A 178 -25.33 9.18 -7.07
C SER A 178 -24.21 8.13 -7.10
N VAL A 179 -23.67 7.86 -8.28
CA VAL A 179 -22.54 6.97 -8.50
C VAL A 179 -21.37 7.79 -9.00
N TYR A 180 -20.27 7.74 -8.25
CA TYR A 180 -18.97 8.31 -8.61
C TYR A 180 -18.11 7.20 -9.19
N THR A 181 -17.56 7.39 -10.39
CA THR A 181 -16.60 6.44 -10.98
C THR A 181 -15.23 7.09 -11.03
N PHE A 182 -14.25 6.50 -10.33
CA PHE A 182 -12.88 6.99 -10.30
C PHE A 182 -12.03 6.31 -11.36
N TYR A 183 -11.33 7.14 -12.14
CA TYR A 183 -10.35 6.73 -13.14
C TYR A 183 -8.94 7.20 -12.81
N SER A 184 -8.77 7.81 -11.62
CA SER A 184 -7.52 8.40 -11.15
C SER A 184 -7.42 8.21 -9.64
N SER A 185 -6.31 7.66 -9.19
CA SER A 185 -5.99 7.44 -7.78
C SER A 185 -5.92 8.75 -6.99
N MET A 186 -5.55 9.86 -7.63
CA MET A 186 -5.66 11.20 -7.03
C MET A 186 -7.11 11.60 -6.75
N SER A 187 -8.01 11.22 -7.65
CA SER A 187 -9.44 11.49 -7.48
C SER A 187 -10.03 10.68 -6.33
N LEU A 188 -9.64 9.40 -6.24
CA LEU A 188 -9.98 8.54 -5.11
C LEU A 188 -9.43 9.13 -3.79
N LEU A 189 -8.17 9.58 -3.79
CA LEU A 189 -7.52 10.17 -2.63
C LEU A 189 -8.26 11.41 -2.13
N LEU A 190 -8.56 12.35 -3.02
CA LEU A 190 -9.29 13.57 -2.69
C LEU A 190 -10.66 13.25 -2.12
N PHE A 191 -11.40 12.37 -2.79
CA PHE A 191 -12.73 11.96 -2.37
C PHE A 191 -12.69 11.31 -0.99
N GLU A 192 -11.79 10.37 -0.75
CA GLU A 192 -11.68 9.67 0.53
C GLU A 192 -11.24 10.63 1.64
N ILE A 193 -10.26 11.50 1.41
CA ILE A 193 -9.80 12.46 2.42
C ILE A 193 -10.89 13.46 2.79
N ALA A 194 -11.65 13.98 1.81
CA ALA A 194 -12.77 14.86 2.09
C ALA A 194 -13.79 14.19 3.04
N HIS A 195 -14.16 12.93 2.76
CA HIS A 195 -15.10 12.20 3.60
C HIS A 195 -14.50 11.73 4.92
N VAL A 196 -13.18 11.50 5.01
CA VAL A 196 -12.48 11.26 6.28
C VAL A 196 -12.58 12.48 7.18
N ILE A 197 -12.37 13.69 6.64
CA ILE A 197 -12.49 14.94 7.38
C ILE A 197 -13.94 15.17 7.82
N ASP A 198 -14.90 15.04 6.91
CA ASP A 198 -16.32 15.28 7.20
C ASP A 198 -16.90 14.32 8.25
N ASN A 199 -16.48 13.06 8.24
CA ASN A 199 -16.91 12.06 9.20
C ASN A 199 -16.05 12.01 10.47
N ASN A 200 -15.00 12.83 10.56
CA ASN A 200 -14.00 12.79 11.62
C ASN A 200 -13.42 11.37 11.81
N SER A 201 -13.22 10.66 10.70
CA SER A 201 -12.62 9.32 10.68
C SER A 201 -11.12 9.42 10.91
N SER A 202 -10.53 8.38 11.51
CA SER A 202 -9.07 8.31 11.70
C SER A 202 -8.45 7.24 10.81
N ILE A 203 -7.27 7.55 10.25
CA ILE A 203 -6.42 6.60 9.56
C ILE A 203 -5.20 6.37 10.44
N VAL A 204 -4.96 5.11 10.82
CA VAL A 204 -3.89 4.74 11.76
C VAL A 204 -2.98 3.69 11.16
N LYS A 205 -1.70 3.71 11.55
CA LYS A 205 -0.70 2.72 11.11
C LYS A 205 -0.77 1.48 11.99
N CYS A 206 -0.94 0.31 11.39
CA CYS A 206 -0.94 -0.96 12.13
C CYS A 206 0.43 -1.26 12.71
N GLN A 207 0.50 -1.52 14.03
CA GLN A 207 1.75 -1.83 14.72
C GLN A 207 2.34 -3.22 14.37
N ASN A 208 1.57 -4.09 13.70
CA ASN A 208 2.04 -5.43 13.31
C ASN A 208 2.50 -5.50 11.85
N CYS A 209 1.65 -5.09 10.88
CA CYS A 209 1.97 -5.19 9.46
C CYS A 209 2.50 -3.88 8.85
N GLY A 210 2.50 -2.76 9.59
CA GLY A 210 3.00 -1.47 9.11
C GLY A 210 2.07 -0.73 8.13
N PHE A 211 1.04 -1.37 7.58
CA PHE A 211 0.06 -0.73 6.69
C PHE A 211 -0.98 0.12 7.44
N TYR A 212 -1.54 1.11 6.74
CA TYR A 212 -2.62 1.96 7.25
C TYR A 212 -3.97 1.25 7.23
N PHE A 213 -4.87 1.66 8.12
CA PHE A 213 -6.27 1.22 8.16
C PHE A 213 -7.15 2.22 8.90
N VAL A 214 -8.46 2.09 8.71
CA VAL A 214 -9.49 2.84 9.46
C VAL A 214 -10.01 1.98 10.61
N PRO A 215 -9.96 2.42 11.88
CA PRO A 215 -10.54 1.69 13.00
C PRO A 215 -12.08 1.63 12.92
N GLU A 216 -12.65 0.44 13.05
CA GLU A 216 -14.11 0.23 12.97
C GLU A 216 -14.89 0.71 14.22
N THR A 217 -14.23 0.72 15.38
CA THR A 217 -14.92 0.93 16.68
C THR A 217 -14.21 1.95 17.55
N ARG A 218 -12.99 1.66 17.98
CA ARG A 218 -12.23 2.56 18.85
C ARG A 218 -11.06 3.17 18.12
N VAL A 219 -10.89 4.47 18.31
CA VAL A 219 -9.79 5.26 17.75
C VAL A 219 -8.40 4.80 18.22
N ASP A 220 -8.32 4.10 19.36
CA ASP A 220 -7.08 3.54 19.93
C ASP A 220 -6.76 2.12 19.43
N THR A 221 -7.48 1.63 18.40
CA THR A 221 -7.19 0.32 17.81
C THR A 221 -5.79 0.32 17.17
N LEU A 222 -4.91 -0.55 17.65
CA LEU A 222 -3.50 -0.62 17.21
C LEU A 222 -3.26 -1.58 16.03
N TYR A 223 -4.18 -2.49 15.77
CA TYR A 223 -4.00 -3.60 14.85
C TYR A 223 -5.18 -3.75 13.88
N CYS A 224 -4.87 -3.89 12.59
CA CYS A 224 -5.87 -4.00 11.54
C CYS A 224 -6.52 -5.40 11.48
N SER A 225 -7.68 -5.50 10.83
CA SER A 225 -8.39 -6.77 10.59
C SER A 225 -7.84 -7.58 9.42
N TYR A 226 -6.81 -7.09 8.72
CA TYR A 226 -6.18 -7.80 7.61
C TYR A 226 -5.30 -8.94 8.11
N GLU A 227 -5.00 -9.88 7.22
CA GLU A 227 -4.13 -11.02 7.47
C GLU A 227 -2.74 -10.58 7.95
N SER A 228 -2.18 -11.36 8.88
CA SER A 228 -0.89 -11.11 9.51
C SER A 228 0.24 -11.65 8.64
N PRO A 229 1.28 -10.85 8.34
CA PRO A 229 2.39 -11.31 7.51
C PRO A 229 3.19 -12.46 8.17
N GLN A 230 3.20 -12.53 9.51
CA GLN A 230 3.91 -13.57 10.27
C GLN A 230 3.09 -14.85 10.50
N LYS A 231 1.75 -14.79 10.38
CA LYS A 231 0.86 -15.91 10.71
C LYS A 231 -0.31 -15.97 9.72
N PRO A 232 -0.13 -16.70 8.60
CA PRO A 232 -1.20 -16.92 7.62
C PRO A 232 -2.46 -17.48 8.27
N GLY A 233 -3.63 -17.07 7.79
CA GLY A 233 -4.94 -17.42 8.32
C GLY A 233 -5.33 -16.73 9.63
N LYS A 234 -4.47 -15.85 10.19
CA LYS A 234 -4.81 -15.01 11.35
C LYS A 234 -4.69 -13.54 11.00
N THR A 235 -5.55 -12.71 11.60
CA THR A 235 -5.52 -11.26 11.40
C THR A 235 -4.50 -10.60 12.32
N CYS A 236 -3.98 -9.43 11.93
CA CYS A 236 -3.12 -8.62 12.81
C CYS A 236 -3.80 -8.31 14.14
N ARG A 237 -5.12 -8.09 14.14
CA ARG A 237 -5.94 -7.91 15.35
C ARG A 237 -5.82 -9.08 16.33
N ASN A 238 -5.73 -10.32 15.82
CA ASN A 238 -5.70 -11.53 16.65
C ASN A 238 -4.30 -11.86 17.19
N VAL A 239 -3.23 -11.49 16.48
CA VAL A 239 -1.85 -11.93 16.81
C VAL A 239 -0.89 -10.79 17.12
N GLY A 240 -1.20 -9.56 16.75
CA GLY A 240 -0.28 -8.42 16.83
C GLY A 240 0.24 -8.16 18.24
N ALA A 241 -0.63 -8.21 19.25
CA ALA A 241 -0.22 -8.03 20.65
C ALA A 241 0.70 -9.16 21.16
N GLN A 242 0.44 -10.40 20.74
CA GLN A 242 1.28 -11.55 21.10
C GLN A 242 2.67 -11.44 20.46
N ILE A 243 2.71 -11.06 19.18
CA ILE A 243 3.96 -10.87 18.43
C ILE A 243 4.78 -9.75 19.06
N ALA A 244 4.17 -8.58 19.27
CA ALA A 244 4.84 -7.43 19.88
C ALA A 244 5.39 -7.76 21.28
N ARG A 245 4.66 -8.55 22.07
CA ARG A 245 5.14 -9.02 23.38
C ARG A 245 6.34 -9.95 23.24
N ALA A 246 6.26 -10.95 22.36
CA ALA A 246 7.35 -11.89 22.13
C ALA A 246 8.62 -11.19 21.62
N ASP A 247 8.48 -10.20 20.73
CA ASP A 247 9.59 -9.42 20.20
C ASP A 247 10.20 -8.52 21.29
N LYS A 248 9.38 -7.92 22.15
CA LYS A 248 9.86 -7.17 23.30
C LYS A 248 10.61 -8.06 24.29
N GLU A 249 10.10 -9.25 24.59
CA GLU A 249 10.76 -10.23 25.47
C GLU A 249 12.11 -10.65 24.88
N LYS A 250 12.18 -10.99 23.59
CA LYS A 250 13.46 -11.32 22.90
C LYS A 250 14.47 -10.17 22.99
N ASN A 251 14.04 -8.95 22.67
CA ASN A 251 14.91 -7.77 22.73
C ASN A 251 15.38 -7.47 24.16
N ASP A 252 14.54 -7.71 25.17
CA ASP A 252 14.91 -7.54 26.57
C ASP A 252 15.96 -8.57 27.01
N VAL A 253 15.82 -9.84 26.60
CA VAL A 253 16.84 -10.88 26.88
C VAL A 253 18.18 -10.52 26.24
N VAL A 254 18.19 -10.15 24.95
CA VAL A 254 19.41 -9.72 24.22
C VAL A 254 20.07 -8.52 24.89
N THR A 255 19.27 -7.53 25.30
CA THR A 255 19.76 -6.33 25.98
C THR A 255 20.32 -6.65 27.35
N LYS A 256 19.68 -7.55 28.10
CA LYS A 256 20.10 -7.97 29.44
C LYS A 256 21.43 -8.70 29.41
N GLU A 257 21.63 -9.66 28.51
CA GLU A 257 22.90 -10.40 28.42
C GLU A 257 24.06 -9.50 28.01
N TYR A 258 23.87 -8.65 26.99
CA TYR A 258 24.87 -7.63 26.64
C TYR A 258 25.22 -6.74 27.84
N ARG A 259 24.22 -6.26 28.60
CA ARG A 259 24.46 -5.38 29.75
C ARG A 259 25.27 -6.05 30.84
N LYS A 260 25.09 -7.36 31.09
CA LYS A 260 25.89 -8.10 32.08
C LYS A 260 27.37 -8.09 31.73
N ILE A 261 27.70 -8.43 30.48
CA ILE A 261 29.09 -8.47 29.99
C ILE A 261 29.68 -7.05 29.98
N TYR A 262 28.93 -6.08 29.47
CA TYR A 262 29.33 -4.67 29.49
C TYR A 262 29.68 -4.19 30.91
N MET A 263 28.82 -4.47 31.89
CA MET A 263 29.08 -4.08 33.29
C MET A 263 30.29 -4.82 33.90
N ARG A 264 30.55 -6.07 33.49
CA ARG A 264 31.74 -6.83 33.92
C ARG A 264 33.02 -6.11 33.50
N TYR A 265 33.10 -5.67 32.24
CA TYR A 265 34.24 -4.91 31.73
C TYR A 265 34.36 -3.53 32.39
N VAL A 266 33.27 -2.78 32.56
CA VAL A 266 33.29 -1.49 33.26
C VAL A 266 33.84 -1.64 34.68
N MET A 267 33.38 -2.64 35.42
CA MET A 267 33.86 -2.88 36.79
C MET A 267 35.31 -3.36 36.82
N HIS A 268 35.74 -4.16 35.83
CA HIS A 268 37.13 -4.61 35.70
C HIS A 268 38.06 -3.43 35.43
N ASN A 269 37.77 -2.62 34.42
CA ASN A 269 38.59 -1.47 34.03
C ASN A 269 38.69 -0.43 35.16
N ASN A 270 37.63 -0.27 35.97
CA ASN A 270 37.67 0.60 37.16
C ASN A 270 38.61 0.07 38.27
N ARG A 271 38.78 -1.26 38.38
CA ARG A 271 39.65 -1.90 39.39
C ARG A 271 41.08 -2.10 38.89
N HIS A 272 41.24 -2.29 37.59
CA HIS A 272 42.49 -2.60 36.90
C HIS A 272 42.66 -1.67 35.69
N PRO A 273 42.95 -0.38 35.92
CA PRO A 273 43.06 0.61 34.84
C PRO A 273 44.28 0.39 33.94
N ASP A 274 45.24 -0.44 34.34
CA ASP A 274 46.45 -0.73 33.56
C ASP A 274 46.34 -2.03 32.71
N ASP A 275 45.19 -2.72 32.75
CA ASP A 275 44.94 -3.93 31.96
C ASP A 275 44.53 -3.58 30.51
N GLU A 276 45.52 -3.30 29.67
CA GLU A 276 45.32 -2.93 28.27
C GLU A 276 44.62 -4.02 27.44
N GLU A 277 44.78 -5.29 27.80
CA GLU A 277 44.17 -6.40 27.05
C GLU A 277 42.64 -6.38 27.24
N LYS A 278 42.18 -6.23 28.48
CA LYS A 278 40.75 -6.12 28.78
C LYS A 278 40.13 -4.82 28.27
N GLN A 279 40.89 -3.73 28.22
CA GLN A 279 40.43 -2.49 27.57
C GLN A 279 40.20 -2.67 26.07
N LYS A 280 41.13 -3.30 25.35
CA LYS A 280 40.97 -3.60 23.91
C LYS A 280 39.76 -4.50 23.65
N MET A 281 39.55 -5.52 24.49
CA MET A 281 38.35 -6.38 24.39
C MET A 281 37.05 -5.59 24.64
N PHE A 282 37.05 -4.64 25.58
CA PHE A 282 35.88 -3.79 25.83
C PHE A 282 35.58 -2.84 24.67
N GLU A 283 36.60 -2.23 24.07
CA GLU A 283 36.44 -1.42 22.86
C GLU A 283 35.89 -2.25 21.69
N LYS A 284 36.41 -3.47 21.51
CA LYS A 284 35.88 -4.42 20.51
C LYS A 284 34.39 -4.70 20.75
N LEU A 285 34.00 -5.07 21.98
CA LEU A 285 32.60 -5.34 22.34
C LEU A 285 31.68 -4.16 22.00
N THR A 286 32.06 -2.95 22.40
CA THR A 286 31.24 -1.73 22.23
C THR A 286 31.18 -1.24 20.77
N THR A 287 32.18 -1.60 19.96
CA THR A 287 32.22 -1.28 18.53
C THR A 287 31.38 -2.28 17.72
N GLU A 288 31.56 -3.58 17.97
CA GLU A 288 30.92 -4.66 17.21
C GLU A 288 29.44 -4.84 17.54
N ILE A 289 28.99 -4.46 18.74
CA ILE A 289 27.58 -4.62 19.18
C ILE A 289 26.56 -3.99 18.21
N LYS A 290 26.90 -2.86 17.59
CA LYS A 290 26.02 -2.18 16.63
C LYS A 290 25.81 -3.02 15.39
N MET A 291 26.88 -3.61 14.85
CA MET A 291 26.81 -4.52 13.71
C MET A 291 26.03 -5.79 14.08
N MET A 292 26.33 -6.40 15.22
CA MET A 292 25.64 -7.63 15.64
C MET A 292 24.15 -7.43 15.86
N ARG A 293 23.74 -6.31 16.48
CA ARG A 293 22.32 -5.95 16.62
C ARG A 293 21.65 -5.70 15.27
N ASN A 294 22.37 -5.11 14.32
CA ASN A 294 21.87 -4.87 12.97
C ASN A 294 21.63 -6.20 12.23
N LYS A 295 22.60 -7.12 12.29
CA LYS A 295 22.48 -8.48 11.75
C LYS A 295 21.30 -9.24 12.36
N LEU A 296 21.11 -9.14 13.67
CA LEU A 296 19.99 -9.76 14.38
C LEU A 296 18.63 -9.17 13.94
N ALA A 297 18.55 -7.85 13.74
CA ALA A 297 17.33 -7.18 13.27
C ALA A 297 16.95 -7.59 11.83
N HIS A 298 17.94 -7.86 10.98
CA HIS A 298 17.73 -8.33 9.61
C HIS A 298 17.64 -9.86 9.48
N HIS A 299 17.59 -10.58 10.61
CA HIS A 299 17.51 -12.05 10.65
C HIS A 299 18.69 -12.75 9.94
N GLU A 300 19.84 -12.08 9.81
CA GLU A 300 21.07 -12.68 9.27
C GLU A 300 21.75 -13.63 10.27
N ILE A 301 21.48 -13.43 11.57
CA ILE A 301 21.93 -14.26 12.68
C ILE A 301 20.76 -14.53 13.61
N THR A 302 20.83 -15.64 14.36
CA THR A 302 19.86 -15.99 15.39
C THR A 302 20.22 -15.38 16.75
N ILE A 303 19.30 -15.49 17.73
CA ILE A 303 19.58 -15.09 19.12
C ILE A 303 20.71 -15.95 19.72
N ASP A 304 20.76 -17.23 19.37
CA ASP A 304 21.79 -18.15 19.86
C ASP A 304 23.16 -17.77 19.28
N ASP A 305 23.25 -17.47 17.98
CA ASP A 305 24.48 -16.96 17.35
C ASP A 305 24.96 -15.65 18.01
N PHE A 306 24.02 -14.79 18.40
CA PHE A 306 24.35 -13.55 19.12
C PHE A 306 24.90 -13.83 20.52
N PHE A 307 24.38 -14.84 21.22
CA PHE A 307 24.92 -15.27 22.52
C PHE A 307 26.28 -15.96 22.39
N GLU A 308 26.48 -16.80 21.39
CA GLU A 308 27.79 -17.41 21.12
C GLU A 308 28.87 -16.36 20.82
N TRP A 309 28.52 -15.28 20.11
CA TRP A 309 29.43 -14.14 19.93
C TRP A 309 29.71 -13.41 21.25
N LEU A 310 28.69 -13.22 22.09
CA LEU A 310 28.86 -12.60 23.41
C LEU A 310 29.74 -13.44 24.34
N ASP A 311 29.69 -14.78 24.26
CA ASP A 311 30.50 -15.70 25.07
C ASP A 311 32.01 -15.61 24.78
N GLN A 312 32.42 -14.91 23.71
CA GLN A 312 33.83 -14.60 23.44
C GLN A 312 34.43 -13.53 24.38
N PHE A 313 33.61 -12.89 25.23
CA PHE A 313 33.97 -11.74 26.07
C PHE A 313 33.92 -12.01 27.59
#